data_AF-A0A2G2QQY9-F1
#
_entry.id   AF-A0A2G2QQY9-F1
#
_cell.length_a   1.000
_cell.length_b   1.000
_cell.length_c   1.000
_cell.angle_alpha   90.00
_cell.angle_beta   90.00
_cell.angle_gamma   90.00
#
_symmetry.space_group_name_H-M   'P 1'
#
loop_
_entity.id
_entity.type
_entity.pdbx_description
1 polymer ?
#
loop_
_entity_poly.entity_id
_entity_poly.type
_entity_poly.pdbx_seq_one_letter_code
_entity_poly.pdbx_strand_id
1 'polypeptide(L)'
;MDLSRYRVTIDGKSIPALEDDLSALTYNLEKNTLWALLNSDPVVVELSLEGELLRSIRIEGVRDMEGFTHVCGDRYVIAEERTHRLLVVDIPDGVDRVHTEGVPTLVVGIGSDTNKGFEGLSWDDDGQRLLVVKERNPMRVIEITGFVSFVVGEPMNIGIREIKSPGSPELFMRGLSSITHVRLCGA
;
A
#
# COMPACT_ATOMS: atom_id res chain seq x y z
N MET A 1 -17.13 7.48 10.97
CA MET A 1 -15.84 7.87 11.55
C MET A 1 -16.03 9.22 12.22
N ASP A 2 -15.75 9.34 13.52
CA ASP A 2 -15.84 10.62 14.24
C ASP A 2 -14.46 11.29 14.23
N LEU A 3 -14.35 12.43 13.56
CA LEU A 3 -13.12 13.20 13.47
C LEU A 3 -13.01 14.30 14.53
N SER A 4 -14.00 14.46 15.41
CA SER A 4 -14.04 15.54 16.41
C SER A 4 -12.88 15.51 17.42
N ARG A 5 -12.23 14.35 17.58
CA ARG A 5 -11.06 14.15 18.44
C ARG A 5 -9.73 14.44 17.76
N TYR A 6 -9.73 14.70 16.45
CA TYR A 6 -8.52 14.95 15.67
C TYR A 6 -8.34 16.45 15.45
N ARG A 7 -7.10 16.92 15.56
CA ARG A 7 -6.70 18.26 15.18
C ARG A 7 -5.49 18.17 14.27
N VAL A 8 -5.43 19.05 13.27
CA VAL A 8 -4.24 19.19 12.43
C VAL A 8 -3.11 19.74 13.29
N THR A 9 -1.98 19.04 13.33
CA THR A 9 -0.76 19.47 14.01
C THR A 9 0.32 19.94 13.04
N ILE A 10 0.30 19.41 11.82
CA ILE A 10 1.16 19.81 10.71
C ILE A 10 0.23 20.10 9.53
N ASP A 11 0.14 21.37 9.14
CA ASP A 11 -0.78 21.81 8.09
C ASP A 11 0.00 22.03 6.78
N GLY A 12 0.07 20.98 5.96
CA GLY A 12 0.65 21.08 4.61
C GLY A 12 2.13 21.47 4.57
N LYS A 13 2.96 20.88 5.45
CA LYS A 13 4.42 21.08 5.40
C LYS A 13 4.96 20.55 4.07
N SER A 14 5.59 21.44 3.30
CA SER A 14 6.30 21.06 2.08
C SER A 14 7.51 20.19 2.42
N ILE A 15 7.76 19.17 1.59
CA ILE A 15 8.97 18.35 1.61
C ILE A 15 9.71 18.65 0.30
N PRO A 16 10.58 19.69 0.25
CA PRO A 16 11.09 20.22 -1.02
C PRO A 16 11.91 19.22 -1.85
N ALA A 17 12.44 18.18 -1.21
CA ALA A 17 13.16 17.10 -1.88
C ALA A 17 12.24 16.14 -2.66
N LEU A 18 10.91 16.24 -2.49
CA LEU A 18 9.91 15.49 -3.22
C LEU A 18 9.22 16.44 -4.20
N GLU A 19 9.65 16.39 -5.45
CA GLU A 19 9.10 17.21 -6.54
C GLU A 19 7.91 16.54 -7.26
N ASP A 20 7.67 15.26 -6.99
CA ASP A 20 6.64 14.41 -7.60
C ASP A 20 5.49 14.12 -6.62
N ASP A 21 4.35 13.69 -7.17
CA ASP A 21 3.16 13.38 -6.39
C ASP A 21 3.36 12.09 -5.58
N LEU A 22 3.02 12.16 -4.28
CA LEU A 22 2.94 10.98 -3.43
C LEU A 22 1.62 10.25 -3.66
N SER A 23 1.70 8.96 -4.01
CA SER A 23 0.53 8.13 -4.31
C SER A 23 0.03 7.33 -3.11
N ALA A 24 0.91 6.89 -2.22
CA ALA A 24 0.48 6.27 -0.95
C ALA A 24 1.44 6.55 0.20
N LEU A 25 0.91 6.32 1.41
CA LEU A 25 1.58 6.53 2.68
C LEU A 25 1.26 5.35 3.62
N THR A 26 2.27 4.83 4.30
CA THR A 26 2.14 3.80 5.33
C THR A 26 3.01 4.13 6.53
N TYR A 27 2.68 3.56 7.69
CA TYR A 27 3.43 3.78 8.93
C TYR A 27 4.16 2.49 9.30
N ASN A 28 5.46 2.57 9.49
CA ASN A 28 6.24 1.46 10.03
C ASN A 28 6.38 1.65 11.55
N LEU A 29 5.66 0.84 12.32
CA LEU A 29 5.64 0.93 13.79
C LEU A 29 6.99 0.61 14.42
N GLU A 30 7.76 -0.31 13.83
CA GLU A 30 9.06 -0.75 14.36
C GLU A 30 10.13 0.33 14.21
N LYS A 31 10.08 1.09 13.12
CA LYS A 31 10.97 2.22 12.86
C LYS A 31 10.44 3.55 13.41
N ASN A 32 9.15 3.62 13.74
CA ASN A 32 8.44 4.85 14.10
C ASN A 32 8.61 5.95 13.04
N THR A 33 8.47 5.55 11.77
CA THR A 33 8.64 6.41 10.59
C THR A 33 7.47 6.23 9.62
N LEU A 34 7.20 7.27 8.84
CA LEU A 34 6.28 7.21 7.71
C LEU A 34 7.04 6.77 6.46
N TRP A 35 6.38 6.02 5.60
CA TRP A 35 6.94 5.60 4.32
C TRP A 35 5.96 5.90 3.20
N ALA A 36 6.45 6.51 2.13
CA ALA A 36 5.61 6.94 1.02
C ALA A 36 6.20 6.50 -0.33
N LEU A 37 5.34 6.40 -1.33
CA LEU A 37 5.72 6.08 -2.71
C LEU A 37 5.44 7.27 -3.62
N LEU A 38 6.29 7.47 -4.63
CA LEU A 38 6.11 8.48 -5.67
C LEU A 38 5.41 7.85 -6.90
N ASN A 39 4.52 8.59 -7.54
CA ASN A 39 3.74 8.09 -8.69
C ASN A 39 4.62 7.88 -9.94
N SER A 40 5.29 8.94 -10.39
CA SER A 40 5.95 8.97 -11.69
C SER A 40 7.31 8.27 -11.65
N ASP A 41 8.04 8.45 -10.55
CA ASP A 41 9.31 7.79 -10.31
C ASP A 41 9.16 6.56 -9.40
N PRO A 42 9.78 5.41 -9.72
CA PRO A 42 9.75 4.22 -8.88
C PRO A 42 10.68 4.40 -7.67
N VAL A 43 10.29 5.29 -6.78
CA VAL A 43 11.01 5.70 -5.57
C VAL A 43 10.07 5.55 -4.38
N VAL A 44 10.62 4.97 -3.33
CA VAL A 44 10.01 4.95 -2.00
C VAL A 44 10.85 5.84 -1.10
N VAL A 45 10.19 6.62 -0.25
CA VAL A 45 10.84 7.53 0.69
C VAL A 45 10.45 7.21 2.12
N GLU A 46 11.41 7.32 3.01
CA GLU A 46 11.19 7.25 4.45
C GLU A 46 11.19 8.67 5.01
N LEU A 47 10.17 8.98 5.80
CA LEU A 47 9.92 10.28 6.41
C LEU A 47 9.83 10.14 7.93
N SER A 48 10.29 11.16 8.66
CA SER A 48 9.96 11.29 10.08
C SER A 48 8.46 11.61 10.27
N LEU A 49 7.94 11.48 11.49
CA LEU A 49 6.56 11.87 11.81
C LEU A 49 6.31 13.37 11.66
N GLU A 50 7.38 14.16 11.67
CA GLU A 50 7.39 15.61 11.44
C GLU A 50 7.50 15.96 9.94
N GLY A 51 7.51 14.97 9.06
CA GLY A 51 7.62 15.15 7.61
C GLY A 51 9.01 15.56 7.13
N GLU A 52 10.07 15.18 7.86
CA GLU A 52 11.45 15.32 7.37
C GLU A 52 11.83 14.12 6.51
N LEU A 53 12.47 14.35 5.36
CA LEU A 53 13.00 13.26 4.53
C LEU A 53 14.20 12.61 5.22
N LEU A 54 14.10 11.31 5.49
CA LEU A 54 15.16 10.52 6.11
C LEU A 54 16.03 9.82 5.06
N ARG A 55 15.40 9.23 4.04
CA ARG A 55 16.08 8.64 2.87
C ARG A 55 15.12 8.42 1.70
N SER A 56 15.71 8.21 0.52
CA SER A 56 15.03 7.83 -0.70
C SER A 56 15.64 6.54 -1.26
N ILE A 57 14.80 5.61 -1.69
CA ILE A 57 15.17 4.29 -2.17
C ILE A 57 14.57 4.10 -3.57
N ARG A 58 15.39 3.80 -4.57
CA ARG A 58 14.89 3.44 -5.90
C ARG A 58 14.46 1.98 -5.94
N ILE A 59 13.25 1.74 -6.43
CA ILE A 59 12.73 0.39 -6.68
C ILE A 59 12.90 0.06 -8.16
N GLU A 60 13.57 -1.03 -8.46
CA GLU A 60 13.82 -1.47 -9.82
C GLU A 60 12.92 -2.64 -10.23
N GLY A 61 12.52 -2.65 -11.50
CA GLY A 61 11.64 -3.69 -12.05
C GLY A 61 10.15 -3.45 -11.79
N VAL A 62 9.78 -2.25 -11.32
CA VAL A 62 8.40 -1.78 -11.14
C VAL A 62 8.12 -0.53 -11.95
N ARG A 63 6.84 -0.22 -12.14
CA ARG A 63 6.32 0.97 -12.80
C ARG A 63 4.92 1.27 -12.27
N ASP A 64 4.48 2.53 -12.41
CA ASP A 64 3.06 2.86 -12.19
C ASP A 64 2.59 2.39 -10.81
N MET A 65 3.42 2.68 -9.81
CA MET A 65 3.16 2.26 -8.44
C MET A 65 2.09 3.19 -7.87
N GLU A 66 1.05 2.61 -7.28
CA GLU A 66 -0.05 3.38 -6.70
C GLU A 66 -0.44 2.90 -5.29
N GLY A 67 -0.14 1.63 -4.97
CA GLY A 67 -0.42 1.10 -3.63
C GLY A 67 0.86 0.73 -2.89
N PHE A 68 0.92 1.06 -1.59
CA PHE A 68 2.03 0.66 -0.72
C PHE A 68 1.56 0.46 0.71
N THR A 69 2.02 -0.61 1.36
CA THR A 69 1.71 -0.88 2.76
C THR A 69 2.84 -1.62 3.46
N HIS A 70 3.13 -1.24 4.71
CA HIS A 70 4.03 -1.96 5.60
C HIS A 70 3.37 -3.24 6.10
N VAL A 71 4.15 -4.31 6.21
CA VAL A 71 3.72 -5.61 6.74
C VAL A 71 4.31 -5.82 8.12
N CYS A 72 5.63 -5.98 8.20
CA CYS A 72 6.41 -6.15 9.42
C CYS A 72 7.90 -5.97 9.09
N GLY A 73 8.72 -5.52 10.05
CA GLY A 73 10.15 -5.27 9.88
C GLY A 73 10.43 -4.41 8.65
N ASP A 74 11.21 -4.98 7.74
CA ASP A 74 11.61 -4.38 6.46
C ASP A 74 10.67 -4.78 5.30
N ARG A 75 9.58 -5.51 5.56
CA ARG A 75 8.69 -6.04 4.53
C ARG A 75 7.55 -5.09 4.21
N TYR A 76 7.34 -4.91 2.91
CA TYR A 76 6.28 -4.09 2.33
C TYR A 76 5.61 -4.79 1.17
N VAL A 77 4.43 -4.31 0.79
CA VAL A 77 3.77 -4.69 -0.45
C VAL A 77 3.62 -3.47 -1.34
N ILE A 78 3.98 -3.61 -2.61
CA ILE A 78 3.77 -2.61 -3.67
C ILE A 78 2.66 -3.12 -4.61
N ALA A 79 1.76 -2.23 -5.02
CA ALA A 79 0.82 -2.46 -6.11
C ALA A 79 1.16 -1.57 -7.31
N GLU A 80 1.21 -2.19 -8.48
CA GLU A 80 1.21 -1.50 -9.76
C GLU A 80 -0.23 -1.38 -10.28
N GLU A 81 -0.64 -0.19 -10.69
CA GLU A 81 -2.02 0.10 -11.08
C GLU A 81 -2.41 -0.70 -12.33
N ARG A 82 -1.73 -0.46 -13.45
CA ARG A 82 -2.18 -0.97 -14.77
C ARG A 82 -1.95 -2.46 -14.99
N THR A 83 -1.00 -3.07 -14.30
CA THR A 83 -0.70 -4.52 -14.40
C THR A 83 -1.46 -5.35 -13.39
N HIS A 84 -2.11 -4.71 -12.41
CA HIS A 84 -2.68 -5.38 -11.24
C HIS A 84 -1.67 -6.34 -10.57
N ARG A 85 -0.40 -5.93 -10.55
CA ARG A 85 0.69 -6.71 -9.98
C ARG A 85 0.92 -6.27 -8.55
N LEU A 86 0.93 -7.23 -7.64
CA LEU A 86 1.29 -7.07 -6.23
C LEU A 86 2.65 -7.72 -6.02
N LEU A 87 3.56 -7.01 -5.36
CA LEU A 87 4.91 -7.48 -5.08
C LEU A 87 5.18 -7.41 -3.58
N VAL A 88 5.67 -8.50 -2.99
CA VAL A 88 6.21 -8.49 -1.62
C VAL A 88 7.68 -8.14 -1.71
N VAL A 89 8.07 -7.00 -1.13
CA VAL A 89 9.45 -6.49 -1.19
C VAL A 89 10.00 -6.29 0.21
N ASP A 90 11.27 -6.63 0.41
CA ASP A 90 12.00 -6.31 1.62
C ASP A 90 12.90 -5.10 1.34
N ILE A 91 12.79 -4.05 2.13
CA ILE A 91 13.56 -2.78 2.03
C ILE A 91 14.39 -2.61 3.31
N PRO A 92 15.59 -3.23 3.37
CA PRO A 92 16.43 -3.18 4.55
C PRO A 92 17.06 -1.81 4.80
N ASP A 93 17.66 -1.64 5.96
CA ASP A 93 18.41 -0.42 6.27
C ASP A 93 19.70 -0.30 5.46
N GLY A 94 20.08 0.94 5.15
CA GLY A 94 21.34 1.26 4.47
C GLY A 94 21.35 1.04 2.95
N VAL A 95 20.23 0.62 2.34
CA VAL A 95 20.11 0.51 0.88
C VAL A 95 19.53 1.80 0.28
N ASP A 96 20.02 2.14 -0.90
CA ASP A 96 19.52 3.21 -1.77
C ASP A 96 18.76 2.67 -2.99
N ARG A 97 18.83 1.35 -3.24
CA ARG A 97 18.15 0.64 -4.33
C ARG A 97 17.68 -0.74 -3.90
N VAL A 98 16.52 -1.16 -4.42
CA VAL A 98 15.97 -2.52 -4.25
C VAL A 98 15.55 -3.05 -5.62
N HIS A 99 15.98 -4.25 -5.97
CA HIS A 99 15.56 -4.94 -7.20
C HIS A 99 14.38 -5.88 -6.89
N THR A 100 13.36 -5.84 -7.73
CA THR A 100 12.16 -6.71 -7.60
C THR A 100 12.24 -8.01 -8.41
N GLU A 101 13.41 -8.33 -8.98
CA GLU A 101 13.59 -9.59 -9.68
C GLU A 101 13.53 -10.77 -8.69
N GLY A 102 12.72 -11.77 -9.01
CA GLY A 102 12.56 -12.98 -8.18
C GLY A 102 11.76 -12.79 -6.90
N VAL A 103 11.23 -11.60 -6.62
CA VAL A 103 10.38 -11.38 -5.44
C VAL A 103 9.01 -12.02 -5.61
N PRO A 104 8.36 -12.45 -4.51
CA PRO A 104 7.00 -12.97 -4.55
C PRO A 104 6.06 -11.98 -5.22
N THR A 105 5.38 -12.46 -6.26
CA THR A 105 4.55 -11.63 -7.14
C THR A 105 3.21 -12.31 -7.37
N LEU A 106 2.12 -11.54 -7.27
CA LEU A 106 0.77 -11.98 -7.62
C LEU A 106 0.17 -11.02 -8.64
N VAL A 107 -0.33 -11.56 -9.75
CA VAL A 107 -1.12 -10.80 -10.72
C VAL A 107 -2.58 -11.15 -10.54
N VAL A 108 -3.43 -10.14 -10.30
CA VAL A 108 -4.86 -10.33 -10.05
C VAL A 108 -5.66 -9.86 -11.26
N GLY A 109 -6.15 -10.82 -12.05
CA GLY A 109 -6.90 -10.54 -13.29
C GLY A 109 -8.36 -10.05 -13.10
N ILE A 110 -8.73 -9.53 -11.93
CA ILE A 110 -10.13 -9.15 -11.66
C ILE A 110 -10.41 -7.77 -12.27
N GLY A 111 -11.25 -7.70 -13.30
CA GLY A 111 -11.69 -6.43 -13.90
C GLY A 111 -10.61 -5.70 -14.72
N SER A 112 -9.70 -6.46 -15.34
CA SER A 112 -8.60 -5.99 -16.20
C SER A 112 -9.04 -5.23 -17.46
N ASP A 113 -10.33 -5.26 -17.80
CA ASP A 113 -10.87 -4.62 -19.00
C ASP A 113 -11.11 -3.11 -18.82
N THR A 114 -10.73 -2.56 -17.65
CA THR A 114 -10.94 -1.14 -17.30
C THR A 114 -9.60 -0.44 -17.14
N ASN A 115 -9.52 0.81 -17.55
CA ASN A 115 -8.31 1.64 -17.45
C ASN A 115 -8.02 2.17 -16.04
N LYS A 116 -8.60 1.55 -15.00
CA LYS A 116 -8.48 1.95 -13.60
C LYS A 116 -8.12 0.74 -12.77
N GLY A 117 -6.96 0.78 -12.13
CA GLY A 117 -6.40 -0.39 -11.45
C GLY A 117 -6.39 -0.26 -9.93
N PHE A 118 -5.31 -0.75 -9.33
CA PHE A 118 -5.12 -0.76 -7.88
C PHE A 118 -4.65 0.60 -7.39
N GLU A 119 -5.32 1.12 -6.37
CA GLU A 119 -5.14 2.49 -5.86
C GLU A 119 -4.78 2.53 -4.37
N GLY A 120 -4.91 1.41 -3.68
CA GLY A 120 -4.73 1.39 -2.24
C GLY A 120 -4.48 0.00 -1.71
N LEU A 121 -3.54 -0.07 -0.77
CA LEU A 121 -3.20 -1.27 -0.02
C LEU A 121 -3.29 -1.01 1.48
N SER A 122 -3.74 -2.01 2.23
CA SER A 122 -3.53 -2.06 3.67
C SER A 122 -3.28 -3.49 4.11
N TRP A 123 -2.23 -3.68 4.89
CA TRP A 123 -2.05 -4.90 5.65
C TRP A 123 -2.95 -4.91 6.89
N ASP A 124 -3.59 -6.05 7.16
CA ASP A 124 -4.28 -6.38 8.40
C ASP A 124 -3.53 -7.54 9.05
N ASP A 125 -2.73 -7.23 10.07
CA ASP A 125 -1.88 -8.19 10.76
C ASP A 125 -2.68 -9.20 11.59
N ASP A 126 -3.76 -8.77 12.26
CA ASP A 126 -4.61 -9.68 13.04
C ASP A 126 -5.29 -10.72 12.13
N GLY A 127 -5.73 -10.28 10.94
CA GLY A 127 -6.37 -11.13 9.94
C GLY A 127 -5.40 -11.83 8.98
N GLN A 128 -4.10 -11.53 9.05
CA GLN A 128 -3.07 -11.98 8.10
C GLN A 128 -3.53 -11.87 6.64
N ARG A 129 -4.06 -10.69 6.28
CA ARG A 129 -4.68 -10.43 4.98
C ARG A 129 -4.30 -9.08 4.41
N LEU A 130 -4.15 -9.04 3.10
CA LEU A 130 -3.96 -7.82 2.34
C LEU A 130 -5.32 -7.33 1.83
N LEU A 131 -5.66 -6.08 2.13
CA LEU A 131 -6.80 -5.39 1.56
C LEU A 131 -6.34 -4.57 0.36
N VAL A 132 -6.94 -4.81 -0.80
CA VAL A 132 -6.63 -4.13 -2.05
C VAL A 132 -7.86 -3.37 -2.52
N VAL A 133 -7.68 -2.09 -2.79
CA VAL A 133 -8.70 -1.22 -3.37
C VAL A 133 -8.45 -1.10 -4.87
N LYS A 134 -9.50 -1.33 -5.66
CA LYS A 134 -9.54 -1.01 -7.09
C LYS A 134 -10.44 0.20 -7.32
N GLU A 135 -9.97 1.21 -8.05
CA GLU A 135 -10.80 2.37 -8.39
C GLU A 135 -11.96 1.99 -9.33
N ARG A 136 -12.95 2.91 -9.33
CA ARG A 136 -14.14 3.11 -10.20
C ARG A 136 -14.43 2.11 -11.33
N ASN A 137 -15.72 2.06 -11.69
CA ASN A 137 -16.25 1.32 -12.85
C ASN A 137 -15.86 -0.18 -12.94
N PRO A 138 -16.03 -0.99 -11.89
CA PRO A 138 -16.65 -0.60 -10.63
C PRO A 138 -15.67 -0.68 -9.45
N MET A 139 -15.93 0.11 -8.38
CA MET A 139 -15.09 0.13 -7.18
C MET A 139 -15.22 -1.19 -6.42
N ARG A 140 -14.10 -1.77 -5.99
CA ARG A 140 -14.05 -3.04 -5.27
C ARG A 140 -13.05 -2.98 -4.12
N VAL A 141 -13.36 -3.70 -3.04
CA VAL A 141 -12.37 -4.04 -2.02
C VAL A 141 -12.17 -5.54 -2.05
N ILE A 142 -10.93 -5.94 -2.32
CA ILE A 142 -10.50 -7.33 -2.45
C ILE A 142 -9.66 -7.67 -1.23
N GLU A 143 -9.96 -8.80 -0.60
CA GLU A 143 -9.16 -9.44 0.43
C GLU A 143 -8.30 -10.52 -0.23
N ILE A 144 -7.00 -10.51 0.09
CA ILE A 144 -6.04 -11.52 -0.35
C ILE A 144 -5.37 -12.13 0.88
N THR A 145 -5.43 -13.45 1.01
CA THR A 145 -4.78 -14.23 2.08
C THR A 145 -3.73 -15.17 1.51
N GLY A 146 -2.76 -15.56 2.34
CA GLY A 146 -1.72 -16.53 1.98
C GLY A 146 -0.64 -16.04 1.00
N PHE A 147 -0.83 -14.89 0.35
CA PHE A 147 0.16 -14.29 -0.54
C PHE A 147 1.30 -13.58 0.21
N VAL A 148 0.98 -12.74 1.20
CA VAL A 148 1.99 -11.94 1.94
C VAL A 148 2.68 -12.77 3.02
N SER A 149 1.92 -13.59 3.75
CA SER A 149 2.42 -14.47 4.82
C SER A 149 2.89 -15.84 4.31
N PHE A 150 3.42 -15.91 3.09
CA PHE A 150 3.90 -17.16 2.50
C PHE A 150 5.13 -17.69 3.26
N VAL A 151 5.31 -19.01 3.25
CA VAL A 151 6.48 -19.69 3.83
C VAL A 151 7.26 -20.36 2.72
N VAL A 152 8.57 -20.06 2.64
CA VAL A 152 9.46 -20.67 1.64
C VAL A 152 9.50 -22.18 1.82
N GLY A 153 9.22 -22.91 0.73
CA GLY A 153 9.19 -24.38 0.73
C GLY A 153 7.82 -24.98 1.06
N GLU A 154 6.82 -24.17 1.41
CA GLU A 154 5.45 -24.64 1.60
C GLU A 154 4.54 -24.27 0.41
N PRO A 155 3.50 -25.07 0.12
CA PRO A 155 2.50 -24.69 -0.86
C PRO A 155 1.82 -23.37 -0.49
N MET A 156 1.81 -22.42 -1.43
CA MET A 156 1.14 -21.14 -1.24
C MET A 156 -0.36 -21.28 -1.53
N ASN A 157 -1.17 -21.31 -0.46
CA ASN A 157 -2.63 -21.34 -0.57
C ASN A 157 -3.19 -19.91 -0.61
N ILE A 158 -3.35 -19.37 -1.82
CA ILE A 158 -3.88 -18.01 -2.00
C ILE A 158 -5.40 -18.01 -1.99
N GLY A 159 -6.00 -17.24 -1.09
CA GLY A 159 -7.41 -16.89 -1.11
C GLY A 159 -7.60 -15.49 -1.69
N ILE A 160 -8.56 -15.31 -2.61
CA ILE A 160 -8.95 -14.00 -3.12
C ILE A 160 -10.46 -13.87 -3.01
N ARG A 161 -10.93 -12.82 -2.32
CA ARG A 161 -12.36 -12.60 -2.06
C ARG A 161 -12.72 -11.12 -2.20
N GLU A 162 -13.82 -10.83 -2.88
CA GLU A 162 -14.40 -9.49 -2.85
C GLU A 162 -15.19 -9.31 -1.54
N ILE A 163 -14.78 -8.35 -0.70
CA ILE A 163 -15.41 -8.09 0.61
C ILE A 163 -16.35 -6.89 0.58
N LYS A 164 -16.15 -5.97 -0.37
CA LYS A 164 -17.12 -4.92 -0.66
C LYS A 164 -17.29 -4.78 -2.16
N SER A 165 -18.54 -4.91 -2.58
CA SER A 165 -18.95 -4.82 -3.97
C SER A 165 -19.44 -3.41 -4.31
N PRO A 166 -19.50 -3.05 -5.60
CA PRO A 166 -19.77 -1.69 -6.07
C PRO A 166 -21.08 -1.04 -5.60
N GLY A 167 -22.05 -1.87 -5.17
CA GLY A 167 -23.34 -1.42 -4.65
C GLY A 167 -23.42 -1.32 -3.13
N SER A 168 -22.31 -1.51 -2.41
CA SER A 168 -22.32 -1.45 -0.94
C SER A 168 -22.60 -0.03 -0.46
N PRO A 169 -23.55 0.18 0.47
CA PRO A 169 -23.79 1.49 1.07
C PRO A 169 -22.58 2.01 1.87
N GLU A 170 -21.63 1.14 2.20
CA GLU A 170 -20.38 1.49 2.87
C GLU A 170 -19.30 2.00 1.91
N LEU A 171 -19.49 1.88 0.59
CA LEU A 171 -18.67 2.46 -0.47
C LEU A 171 -19.38 3.71 -1.02
N PHE A 172 -19.48 4.75 -0.19
CA PHE A 172 -20.18 5.99 -0.52
C PHE A 172 -19.26 7.09 -1.09
N MET A 173 -17.95 6.85 -1.11
CA MET A 173 -16.96 7.80 -1.65
C MET A 173 -16.80 7.60 -3.17
N ARG A 174 -16.61 8.70 -3.91
CA ARG A 174 -16.49 8.68 -5.38
C ARG A 174 -15.13 8.15 -5.88
N GLY A 175 -14.15 8.04 -4.98
CA GLY A 175 -12.81 7.49 -5.20
C GLY A 175 -12.20 7.07 -3.85
N LEU A 176 -11.28 6.12 -3.88
CA LEU A 176 -10.51 5.65 -2.73
C LEU A 176 -9.04 5.61 -3.14
N SER A 177 -8.26 6.60 -2.69
CA SER A 177 -6.81 6.66 -2.92
C SER A 177 -6.00 5.95 -1.83
N SER A 178 -6.67 5.45 -0.79
CA SER A 178 -6.04 4.65 0.26
C SER A 178 -7.09 3.87 1.03
N ILE A 179 -6.62 2.82 1.68
CA ILE A 179 -7.33 2.12 2.74
C ILE A 179 -6.37 2.01 3.92
N THR A 180 -6.88 2.14 5.12
CA THR A 180 -6.09 1.90 6.33
C THR A 180 -6.94 1.08 7.27
N HIS A 181 -6.43 -0.08 7.65
CA HIS A 181 -6.96 -0.81 8.78
C HIS A 181 -6.49 -0.12 10.07
N VAL A 182 -7.41 0.53 10.79
CA VAL A 182 -7.14 1.15 12.09
C VAL A 182 -7.91 0.40 13.15
N ARG A 183 -7.21 -0.08 14.18
CA ARG A 183 -7.88 -0.56 15.40
C ARG A 183 -8.24 0.63 16.28
N LEU A 184 -9.53 0.77 16.60
CA LEU A 184 -9.92 1.51 17.80
C LEU A 184 -9.60 0.61 19.00
N CYS A 185 -8.57 0.97 19.78
CA CYS A 185 -8.49 0.43 21.14
C CYS A 185 -9.70 0.97 21.91
N GLY A 186 -10.63 0.08 22.24
CA GLY A 186 -11.83 0.41 23.00
C GLY A 186 -11.55 0.40 24.51
N ALA A 187 -11.88 1.54 25.13
CA ALA A 187 -12.02 1.89 26.56
C ALA A 187 -10.79 1.76 27.45
#